data_AF-A0ABD0QKL6-F1
#
_entry.id   AF-A0ABD0QKL6-F1
#
_cell.length_a   1.000
_cell.length_b   1.000
_cell.length_c   1.000
_cell.angle_alpha   90.00
_cell.angle_beta   90.00
_cell.angle_gamma   90.00
#
_symmetry.space_group_name_H-M   'P 1'
#
loop_
_entity.id
_entity.type
_entity.pdbx_description
1 polymer ?
#
loop_
_entity_poly.entity_id
_entity_poly.type
_entity_poly.pdbx_seq_one_letter_code
_entity_poly.pdbx_strand_id
1 'polypeptide(L)'
;MLEPAQVRRRGAQDFEGYYDHVCAAQGSAPVRAVKASLSRGMLEFNPDHISLADWTPILSALAINKHLQHVAIKSCHLTSTGAQ
;
A
#
# COMPACT_ATOMS: atom_id res chain seq x y z
N MET A 1 16.71 -7.27 16.69
CA MET A 1 15.92 -6.22 16.04
C MET A 1 16.75 -5.68 14.89
N LEU A 2 16.19 -5.49 13.70
CA LEU A 2 16.94 -4.83 12.61
C LEU A 2 17.13 -3.35 12.96
N GLU A 3 18.30 -2.81 12.64
CA GLU A 3 18.55 -1.37 12.79
C GLU A 3 17.59 -0.56 11.88
N PRO A 4 17.12 0.63 12.29
CA PRO A 4 16.19 1.44 11.50
C PRO A 4 16.67 1.69 10.07
N ALA A 5 17.98 1.90 9.89
CA ALA A 5 18.59 2.06 8.58
C ALA A 5 18.49 0.79 7.71
N GLN A 6 18.63 -0.40 8.31
CA GLN A 6 18.51 -1.67 7.60
C GLN A 6 17.06 -1.96 7.21
N VAL A 7 16.11 -1.65 8.10
CA VAL A 7 14.67 -1.77 7.80
C VAL A 7 14.29 -0.90 6.61
N ARG A 8 14.74 0.37 6.59
CA ARG A 8 14.49 1.27 5.45
C ARG A 8 15.15 0.82 4.15
N ARG A 9 16.38 0.29 4.21
CA ARG A 9 17.08 -0.24 3.02
C ARG A 9 16.34 -1.44 2.43
N ARG A 10 15.85 -2.36 3.27
CA ARG A 10 15.01 -3.48 2.82
C ARG A 10 13.69 -2.99 2.24
N GLY A 11 13.01 -2.06 2.92
CA GLY A 11 11.75 -1.50 2.43
C GLY A 11 11.86 -0.70 1.13
N ALA A 12 13.05 -0.15 0.84
CA ALA A 12 13.31 0.46 -0.46
C ALA A 12 13.18 -0.56 -1.61
N GLN A 13 13.49 -1.84 -1.37
CA GLN A 13 13.44 -2.93 -2.35
C GLN A 13 12.14 -3.75 -2.28
N ASP A 14 11.61 -3.91 -1.07
CA ASP A 14 10.44 -4.73 -0.77
C ASP A 14 9.33 -3.86 -0.17
N PHE A 15 8.39 -3.44 -1.02
CA PHE A 15 7.23 -2.67 -0.57
C PHE A 15 6.36 -3.49 0.39
N GLU A 16 6.09 -4.76 0.05
CA GLU A 16 5.14 -5.60 0.79
C GLU A 16 5.63 -5.86 2.21
N GLY A 17 6.89 -6.29 2.36
CA GLY A 17 7.46 -6.58 3.67
C GLY A 17 7.56 -5.34 4.56
N TYR A 18 7.87 -4.16 4.00
CA TYR A 18 7.90 -2.93 4.79
C TYR A 18 6.49 -2.42 5.12
N TYR A 19 5.54 -2.53 4.20
CA TYR A 19 4.14 -2.21 4.46
C TYR A 19 3.59 -3.06 5.60
N ASP A 20 3.78 -4.39 5.55
CA ASP A 20 3.37 -5.32 6.60
C ASP A 20 4.05 -4.98 7.95
N HIS A 21 5.34 -4.62 7.93
CA HIS A 21 6.07 -4.18 9.13
C HIS A 21 5.48 -2.92 9.76
N VAL A 22 5.15 -1.90 8.96
CA VAL A 22 4.55 -0.65 9.47
C VAL A 22 3.14 -0.90 10.00
N CYS A 23 2.32 -1.69 9.29
CA CYS A 23 1.01 -2.12 9.78
C CYS A 23 1.10 -2.79 11.15
N ALA A 24 2.01 -3.76 11.31
CA ALA A 24 2.23 -4.42 12.59
C ALA A 24 2.69 -3.45 13.69
N ALA A 25 3.60 -2.52 13.37
CA ALA A 25 4.12 -1.54 14.33
C ALA A 25 3.04 -0.56 14.83
N GLN A 26 2.02 -0.27 14.02
CA GLN A 26 0.89 0.59 14.39
C GLN A 26 -0.34 -0.19 14.90
N GLY A 27 -0.24 -1.51 15.03
CA GLY A 27 -1.35 -2.37 15.49
C GLY A 27 -2.50 -2.51 14.48
N SER A 28 -2.25 -2.33 13.18
CA SER A 28 -3.25 -2.52 12.12
C SER A 28 -2.95 -3.74 11.26
N ALA A 29 -3.97 -4.28 10.60
CA ALA A 29 -3.80 -5.34 9.61
C ALA A 29 -3.51 -4.74 8.20
N PRO A 30 -2.70 -5.40 7.36
CA PRO A 30 -2.51 -4.99 5.96
C PRO A 30 -3.82 -5.07 5.17
N VAL A 31 -4.09 -4.04 4.34
CA VAL A 31 -5.26 -4.03 3.46
C VAL A 31 -4.99 -4.92 2.25
N ARG A 32 -5.81 -5.96 2.05
CA ARG A 32 -5.66 -6.91 0.94
C ARG A 32 -5.55 -6.23 -0.43
N ALA A 33 -6.36 -5.19 -0.68
CA ALA A 33 -6.39 -4.50 -1.97
C ALA A 33 -5.05 -3.84 -2.32
N VAL A 34 -4.32 -3.32 -1.31
CA VAL A 34 -2.99 -2.71 -1.47
C VAL A 34 -1.95 -3.73 -1.95
N LYS A 35 -2.13 -5.01 -1.58
CA LYS A 35 -1.19 -6.09 -1.90
C LYS A 35 -1.48 -6.79 -3.23
N ALA A 36 -2.67 -6.59 -3.80
CA ALA A 36 -3.20 -7.41 -4.89
C ALA A 36 -2.38 -7.35 -6.20
N SER A 37 -1.70 -6.23 -6.46
CA SER A 37 -0.97 -5.97 -7.72
C SER A 37 0.56 -5.97 -7.56
N LEU A 38 1.08 -6.17 -6.33
CA LEU A 38 2.51 -6.05 -6.01
C LEU A 38 3.38 -7.08 -6.74
N SER A 39 2.87 -8.31 -6.94
CA SER A 39 3.57 -9.37 -7.69
C SER A 39 3.84 -9.01 -9.15
N ARG A 40 3.09 -8.04 -9.70
CA ARG A 40 3.29 -7.48 -11.04
C ARG A 40 4.19 -6.25 -11.04
N GLY A 41 4.80 -5.91 -9.90
CA GLY A 41 5.59 -4.68 -9.73
C GLY A 41 4.75 -3.41 -9.66
N MET A 42 3.46 -3.51 -9.31
CA MET A 42 2.52 -2.40 -9.33
C MET A 42 1.85 -2.19 -7.97
N LEU A 43 1.61 -0.94 -7.59
CA LEU A 43 0.70 -0.58 -6.50
C LEU A 43 -0.56 0.04 -7.12
N GLU A 44 -1.56 -0.79 -7.36
CA GLU A 44 -2.85 -0.40 -7.94
C GLU A 44 -4.00 -0.87 -7.05
N PHE A 45 -4.80 0.07 -6.54
CA PHE A 45 -5.97 -0.20 -5.71
C PHE A 45 -7.02 0.92 -5.77
N ASN A 46 -8.26 0.58 -5.37
CA ASN A 46 -9.34 1.55 -5.17
C ASN A 46 -9.25 2.16 -3.75
N PRO A 47 -9.16 3.50 -3.60
CA PRO A 47 -9.09 4.19 -2.31
C PRO A 47 -10.42 4.23 -1.52
N ASP A 48 -11.58 3.96 -2.13
CA ASP A 48 -12.91 4.27 -1.56
C ASP A 48 -13.20 3.57 -0.23
N HIS A 49 -12.58 2.40 -0.01
CA HIS A 49 -12.75 1.60 1.20
C HIS A 49 -11.51 1.64 2.12
N ILE A 50 -10.55 2.53 1.86
CA ILE A 50 -9.35 2.69 2.68
C ILE A 50 -9.62 3.70 3.78
N SER A 51 -9.51 3.28 5.03
CA SER A 51 -9.70 4.19 6.17
C SER A 51 -8.54 5.20 6.25
N LEU A 52 -8.78 6.34 6.91
CA LEU A 52 -7.73 7.35 7.10
C LEU A 52 -6.48 6.77 7.78
N ALA A 53 -6.65 5.86 8.74
CA ALA A 53 -5.55 5.22 9.46
C ALA A 53 -4.74 4.26 8.58
N ASP A 54 -5.38 3.64 7.58
CA ASP A 54 -4.72 2.72 6.66
C ASP A 54 -3.84 3.44 5.63
N TRP A 55 -4.05 4.76 5.42
CA TRP A 55 -3.19 5.54 4.54
C TRP A 55 -1.77 5.72 5.07
N THR A 56 -1.59 5.88 6.38
CA THR A 56 -0.27 6.06 6.99
C THR A 56 0.74 4.97 6.61
N PRO A 57 0.44 3.66 6.77
CA PRO A 57 1.38 2.60 6.39
C PRO A 57 1.59 2.52 4.87
N ILE A 58 0.55 2.76 4.07
CA ILE A 58 0.64 2.77 2.60
C ILE A 58 1.62 3.84 2.13
N LEU A 59 1.42 5.08 2.59
CA LEU A 59 2.25 6.23 2.23
C LEU A 59 3.68 6.10 2.78
N SER A 60 3.84 5.53 3.98
CA SER A 60 5.16 5.29 4.58
C SER A 60 5.99 4.30 3.76
N ALA A 61 5.38 3.20 3.31
CA ALA A 61 6.04 2.22 2.44
C ALA A 61 6.33 2.81 1.06
N LEU A 62 5.37 3.55 0.49
CA LEU A 62 5.51 4.17 -0.82
C LEU A 62 6.64 5.21 -0.87
N ALA A 63 6.77 6.04 0.18
CA ALA A 63 7.78 7.09 0.24
C ALA A 63 9.22 6.55 0.13
N ILE A 64 9.48 5.36 0.67
CA ILE A 64 10.82 4.77 0.66
C ILE A 64 11.04 3.79 -0.48
N ASN A 65 9.99 3.17 -1.02
CA ASN A 65 10.14 2.19 -2.08
C ASN A 65 10.74 2.82 -3.35
N LYS A 66 11.59 2.05 -4.05
CA LYS A 66 12.29 2.43 -5.29
C LYS A 66 12.17 1.38 -6.39
N HIS A 67 11.34 0.34 -6.19
CA HIS A 67 11.26 -0.83 -7.07
C HIS A 67 9.88 -1.04 -7.70
N LEU A 68 8.83 -0.43 -7.17
CA LEU A 68 7.53 -0.36 -7.85
C LEU A 68 7.69 0.33 -9.21
N GLN A 69 7.24 -0.33 -10.26
CA GLN A 69 7.29 0.17 -11.64
C GLN A 69 6.08 1.05 -11.96
N HIS A 70 4.97 0.83 -11.26
CA HIS A 70 3.72 1.56 -11.48
C HIS A 70 2.98 1.79 -10.17
N VAL A 71 2.39 2.98 -10.03
CA VAL A 71 1.53 3.33 -8.90
C VAL A 71 0.28 4.00 -9.46
N ALA A 72 -0.89 3.46 -9.13
CA ALA A 72 -2.18 3.98 -9.54
C ALA A 72 -3.21 3.88 -8.41
N ILE A 73 -3.83 5.00 -8.10
CA ILE A 73 -4.92 5.06 -7.12
C ILE A 73 -6.14 5.56 -7.88
N LYS A 74 -7.14 4.68 -8.06
CA LYS A 74 -8.30 4.95 -8.90
C LYS A 74 -9.57 4.65 -8.13
N SER A 75 -10.33 5.70 -7.79
CA SER A 75 -11.68 5.54 -7.25
C SER A 75 -12.58 4.94 -8.33
N CYS A 76 -13.48 4.05 -7.93
CA CYS A 76 -14.52 3.53 -8.81
C CYS A 76 -15.83 4.17 -8.38
N HIS A 77 -16.13 5.35 -8.94
CA HIS A 77 -17.48 5.89 -8.82
C HIS A 77 -18.44 4.91 -9.51
N LEU A 78 -19.17 4.12 -8.72
CA LEU A 78 -20.37 3.46 -9.20
C LEU A 78 -21.35 4.58 -9.55
N THR A 79 -21.30 5.09 -10.78
CA THR A 79 -22.51 5.64 -11.35
C THR A 79 -23.49 4.48 -11.30
N SER A 80 -24.48 4.54 -10.41
CA SER A 80 -25.63 3.68 -10.57
C SER A 80 -26.17 3.99 -11.96
N THR A 81 -25.89 3.13 -12.93
CA THR A 81 -26.73 2.98 -14.10
C THR A 81 -28.02 2.34 -13.60
N GLY A 82 -28.78 3.13 -12.85
CA GLY A 82 -30.19 2.92 -12.56
C GLY A 82 -30.95 3.92 -13.41
N ALA A 83 -31.79 3.38 -14.31
CA ALA A 83 -32.73 4.05 -15.20
C ALA A 83 -32.11 4.89 -16.34
N GLN A 84 -32.14 4.36 -17.57
CA GLN A 84 -33.30 4.46 -18.47
C GLN A 84 -33.37 3.24 -19.38
#